data_AF-G3A7V4-F1
#
_entry.id   AF-G3A7V4-F1
#
_cell.length_a   1.000
_cell.length_b   1.000
_cell.length_c   1.000
_cell.angle_alpha   90.00
_cell.angle_beta   90.00
_cell.angle_gamma   90.00
#
_symmetry.space_group_name_H-M   'P 1'
#
loop_
_entity.id
_entity.type
_entity.pdbx_description
1 polymer ?
#
loop_
_entity_poly.entity_id
_entity_poly.type
_entity_poly.pdbx_seq_one_letter_code
_entity_poly.pdbx_strand_id
1 'polypeptide(L)'
;MDSDHTPTPAHDAKQRFFELVSNGAISLDGIMSPLTRALIERFGAQGVDMTLGWACTPMQWACPACERSKPEIVRLNAKGELMCRLVEHHDHMQDLVEKEFEHQCKSQKTIVADEFAKRFAARASQMVSAYDNAIICDDCNAADPAAKSAVGTHKDFSYSPQEIRSFVRPRPNAPHDIDVEEAARIWQQHEETFNLRLKIVARIAAIAASNTHWYQELPRQQRAASVYRHAKHMESMYGFPGAIYELPGDKRRPPPADLSKWRRGAQKRPSRRPSPEDIDYVAKVINAQHWGAVDEWWQCPACDRTKRETVRESNKGDWSFRLSDRSFYARGERYEHKRAVVCWDCSLLASNLGKEACLTAGAATESDYARFLSVSEIALVVRPQPYGRHNVKNDAADALVARLVERITLLEQ
;
A
#
# COMPACT_ATOMS: atom_id res chain seq x y z
N MET A 1 -16.86 -40.33 -3.19
CA MET A 1 -16.42 -39.91 -4.54
C MET A 1 -15.35 -38.87 -4.32
N ASP A 2 -14.14 -39.38 -4.14
CA ASP A 2 -12.94 -38.62 -3.85
C ASP A 2 -12.58 -37.75 -5.04
N SER A 3 -12.57 -36.43 -4.84
CA SER A 3 -11.97 -35.50 -5.79
C SER A 3 -10.45 -35.57 -5.64
N ASP A 4 -9.86 -36.44 -6.44
CA ASP A 4 -8.44 -36.63 -6.60
C ASP A 4 -7.80 -35.32 -7.14
N HIS A 5 -7.32 -34.47 -6.24
CA HIS A 5 -6.43 -33.36 -6.57
C HIS A 5 -5.01 -33.90 -6.66
N THR A 6 -4.75 -34.67 -7.73
CA THR A 6 -3.40 -34.98 -8.16
C THR A 6 -2.73 -33.69 -8.63
N PRO A 7 -1.63 -33.24 -7.99
CA PRO A 7 -0.94 -32.04 -8.42
C PRO A 7 -0.39 -32.26 -9.83
N THR A 8 -0.78 -31.37 -10.75
CA THR A 8 -0.29 -31.38 -12.14
C THR A 8 1.25 -31.41 -12.12
N PRO A 9 1.91 -32.33 -12.84
CA PRO A 9 3.37 -32.39 -12.89
C PRO A 9 3.94 -31.03 -13.30
N ALA A 10 5.01 -30.57 -12.63
CA ALA A 10 5.59 -29.24 -12.85
C ALA A 10 5.96 -28.95 -14.32
N HIS A 11 6.24 -30.00 -15.09
CA HIS A 11 6.50 -29.94 -16.52
C HIS A 11 5.27 -29.44 -17.31
N ASP A 12 4.09 -30.00 -17.04
CA ASP A 12 2.85 -29.69 -17.74
C ASP A 12 2.36 -28.27 -17.37
N ALA A 13 2.59 -27.84 -16.13
CA ALA A 13 2.30 -26.48 -15.69
C ALA A 13 3.16 -25.44 -16.42
N LYS A 14 4.46 -25.72 -16.62
CA LYS A 14 5.39 -24.86 -17.37
C LYS A 14 4.98 -24.74 -18.83
N GLN A 15 4.63 -25.85 -19.48
CA GLN A 15 4.21 -25.85 -20.87
C GLN A 15 2.91 -25.06 -21.06
N ARG A 16 1.91 -25.32 -20.22
CA ARG A 16 0.64 -24.58 -20.22
C ARG A 16 0.85 -23.07 -20.04
N PHE A 17 1.77 -22.67 -19.16
CA PHE A 17 2.09 -21.25 -18.97
C PHE A 17 2.61 -20.61 -20.27
N PHE A 18 3.54 -21.26 -20.99
CA PHE A 18 4.04 -20.74 -22.26
C PHE A 18 2.99 -20.70 -23.36
N GLU A 19 2.09 -21.67 -23.42
CA GLU A 19 0.96 -21.67 -24.35
C GLU A 19 0.04 -20.47 -24.11
N LEU A 20 -0.25 -20.15 -22.84
CA LEU A 20 -1.05 -18.99 -22.45
C LEU A 20 -0.37 -17.64 -22.73
N VAL A 21 0.96 -17.58 -22.68
CA VAL A 21 1.71 -16.38 -23.11
C VAL A 21 1.69 -16.28 -24.64
N SER A 22 1.89 -17.39 -25.34
CA SER A 22 1.94 -17.44 -26.81
C SER A 22 0.63 -17.01 -27.46
N ASN A 23 -0.51 -17.40 -26.89
CA ASN A 23 -1.84 -17.03 -27.39
C ASN A 23 -2.36 -15.68 -26.86
N GLY A 24 -1.62 -15.02 -25.98
CA GLY A 24 -1.99 -13.72 -25.40
C GLY A 24 -3.02 -13.77 -24.27
N ALA A 25 -3.35 -14.95 -23.75
CA ALA A 25 -4.24 -15.10 -22.59
C ALA A 25 -3.61 -14.57 -21.29
N ILE A 26 -2.28 -14.56 -21.21
CA ILE A 26 -1.51 -13.87 -20.16
C ILE A 26 -0.89 -12.61 -20.77
N SER A 27 -0.98 -11.49 -20.07
CA SER A 27 -0.56 -10.18 -20.59
C SER A 27 0.95 -10.03 -20.82
N LEU A 28 1.78 -10.97 -20.35
CA LEU A 28 3.24 -10.94 -20.48
C LEU A 28 3.69 -10.99 -21.94
N ASP A 29 4.88 -10.47 -22.22
CA ASP A 29 5.34 -10.24 -23.59
C ASP A 29 6.70 -10.89 -23.85
N GLY A 30 6.71 -12.23 -23.82
CA GLY A 30 7.89 -13.01 -24.23
C GLY A 30 8.06 -13.08 -25.74
N ILE A 31 9.14 -13.75 -26.19
CA ILE A 31 9.47 -13.94 -27.62
C ILE A 31 8.30 -14.56 -28.41
N MET A 32 7.52 -15.45 -27.78
CA MET A 32 6.36 -16.12 -28.39
C MET A 32 5.07 -15.30 -28.37
N SER A 33 5.03 -14.14 -27.70
CA SER A 33 3.81 -13.36 -27.56
C SER A 33 3.29 -12.87 -28.92
N PRO A 34 1.99 -12.55 -29.04
CA PRO A 34 1.44 -11.96 -30.26
C PRO A 34 2.12 -10.65 -30.65
N LEU A 35 2.40 -9.76 -29.69
CA LEU A 35 3.02 -8.46 -29.96
C LEU A 35 4.45 -8.62 -30.49
N THR A 36 5.30 -9.39 -29.80
CA THR A 36 6.70 -9.53 -30.19
C THR A 36 6.80 -10.19 -31.57
N ARG A 37 5.97 -11.19 -31.88
CA ARG A 37 5.92 -11.81 -33.23
C ARG A 37 5.54 -10.79 -34.32
N ALA A 38 4.52 -9.97 -34.08
CA ALA A 38 4.13 -8.94 -35.03
C ALA A 38 5.24 -7.88 -35.26
N LEU A 39 6.01 -7.55 -34.22
CA LEU A 39 7.13 -6.62 -34.33
C LEU A 39 8.32 -7.25 -35.09
N ILE A 40 8.61 -8.54 -34.91
CA ILE A 40 9.63 -9.25 -35.69
C ILE A 40 9.31 -9.16 -37.19
N GLU A 41 8.07 -9.45 -37.57
CA GLU A 41 7.60 -9.37 -38.96
C GLU A 41 7.67 -7.93 -39.50
N ARG A 42 7.15 -6.96 -38.74
CA ARG A 42 7.13 -5.54 -39.13
C ARG A 42 8.54 -4.98 -39.41
N PHE A 43 9.53 -5.37 -38.62
CA PHE A 43 10.90 -4.87 -38.75
C PHE A 43 11.82 -5.79 -39.57
N GLY A 44 11.32 -6.94 -40.04
CA GLY A 44 12.14 -7.92 -40.76
C GLY A 44 13.32 -8.44 -39.94
N ALA A 45 13.13 -8.60 -38.62
CA ALA A 45 14.22 -8.93 -37.70
C ALA A 45 14.70 -10.38 -37.86
N GLN A 46 16.00 -10.60 -37.78
CA GLN A 46 16.63 -11.93 -37.90
C GLN A 46 16.64 -12.70 -36.57
N GLY A 47 16.39 -12.01 -35.46
CA GLY A 47 16.38 -12.53 -34.11
C GLY A 47 15.83 -11.49 -33.12
N VAL A 48 15.86 -11.79 -31.82
CA VAL A 48 15.38 -10.88 -30.77
C VAL A 48 16.41 -10.78 -29.64
N ASP A 49 16.85 -9.56 -29.33
CA ASP A 49 17.62 -9.24 -28.13
C ASP A 49 16.63 -8.80 -27.04
N MET A 50 16.22 -9.74 -26.18
CA MET A 50 15.19 -9.52 -25.17
C MET A 50 15.75 -9.58 -23.75
N THR A 51 15.41 -8.57 -22.97
CA THR A 51 15.64 -8.53 -21.50
C THR A 51 14.50 -9.19 -20.73
N LEU A 52 14.77 -9.63 -19.50
CA LEU A 52 13.72 -10.14 -18.60
C LEU A 52 12.66 -9.06 -18.30
N GLY A 53 13.08 -7.79 -18.15
CA GLY A 53 12.15 -6.68 -17.92
C GLY A 53 11.11 -6.54 -19.05
N TRP A 54 11.50 -6.76 -20.30
CA TRP A 54 10.57 -6.79 -21.42
C TRP A 54 9.58 -7.94 -21.32
N ALA A 55 10.08 -9.16 -21.09
CA ALA A 55 9.26 -10.37 -21.02
C ALA A 55 8.26 -10.35 -19.85
N CYS A 56 8.67 -9.80 -18.71
CA CYS A 56 7.86 -9.73 -17.50
C CYS A 56 6.90 -8.54 -17.45
N THR A 57 6.94 -7.62 -18.42
CA THR A 57 5.99 -6.51 -18.51
C THR A 57 4.87 -6.79 -19.50
N PRO A 58 3.68 -6.21 -19.29
CA PRO A 58 2.57 -6.41 -20.20
C PRO A 58 2.86 -5.97 -21.65
N MET A 59 2.15 -6.51 -22.64
CA MET A 59 2.24 -6.08 -24.05
C MET A 59 1.88 -4.60 -24.24
N GLN A 60 0.95 -4.09 -23.44
CA GLN A 60 0.51 -2.68 -23.43
C GLN A 60 1.37 -1.76 -22.56
N TRP A 61 2.48 -2.27 -22.02
CA TRP A 61 3.35 -1.48 -21.16
C TRP A 61 3.93 -0.27 -21.91
N ALA A 62 4.00 0.86 -21.20
CA ALA A 62 4.61 2.10 -21.66
C ALA A 62 5.64 2.57 -20.64
N CYS A 63 6.70 3.22 -21.12
CA CYS A 63 7.79 3.70 -20.26
C CYS A 63 7.29 4.78 -19.30
N PRO A 64 7.47 4.66 -17.97
CA PRO A 64 7.03 5.68 -17.03
C PRO A 64 7.83 6.99 -17.12
N ALA A 65 8.98 6.98 -17.82
CA ALA A 65 9.75 8.18 -18.14
C ALA A 65 9.28 8.80 -19.46
N CYS A 66 9.58 8.18 -20.61
CA CYS A 66 9.32 8.79 -21.91
C CYS A 66 7.94 8.48 -22.53
N GLU A 67 7.09 7.70 -21.85
CA GLU A 67 5.73 7.30 -22.26
C GLU A 67 5.63 6.50 -23.57
N ARG A 68 6.74 6.24 -24.25
CA ARG A 68 6.74 5.37 -25.43
C ARG A 68 6.24 3.97 -25.07
N SER A 69 5.35 3.47 -25.90
CA SER A 69 4.91 2.08 -25.88
C SER A 69 5.98 1.15 -26.44
N LYS A 70 5.84 -0.15 -26.20
CA LYS A 70 6.74 -1.16 -26.74
C LYS A 70 6.95 -1.05 -28.27
N PRO A 71 5.92 -0.91 -29.12
CA PRO A 71 6.08 -0.67 -30.55
C PRO A 71 6.88 0.58 -30.93
N GLU A 72 6.93 1.59 -30.06
CA GLU A 72 7.68 2.83 -30.25
C GLU A 72 9.09 2.77 -29.66
N ILE A 73 9.39 1.80 -28.81
CA ILE A 73 10.72 1.60 -28.23
C ILE A 73 11.58 0.72 -29.14
N VAL A 74 11.01 -0.35 -29.69
CA VAL A 74 11.79 -1.34 -30.46
C VAL A 74 12.52 -0.72 -31.65
N ARG A 75 13.68 -1.28 -31.98
CA ARG A 75 14.42 -0.98 -33.21
C ARG A 75 15.35 -2.14 -33.53
N LEU A 76 15.90 -2.18 -34.74
CA LEU A 76 16.95 -3.15 -35.05
C LEU A 76 18.26 -2.72 -34.38
N ASN A 77 18.95 -3.67 -33.75
CA ASN A 77 20.34 -3.48 -33.32
C ASN A 77 21.30 -3.66 -34.51
N ALA A 78 22.60 -3.45 -34.28
CA ALA A 78 23.62 -3.59 -35.32
C ALA A 78 23.74 -5.00 -35.93
N LYS A 79 23.16 -6.02 -35.29
CA LYS A 79 23.12 -7.42 -35.76
C LYS A 79 21.82 -7.75 -36.53
N GLY A 80 20.92 -6.78 -36.70
CA GLY A 80 19.62 -7.02 -37.34
C GLY A 80 18.62 -7.75 -36.44
N GLU A 81 18.85 -7.79 -35.13
CA GLU A 81 17.91 -8.35 -34.15
C GLU A 81 17.00 -7.25 -33.61
N LEU A 82 15.74 -7.60 -33.29
CA LEU A 82 14.79 -6.70 -32.66
C LEU A 82 15.22 -6.43 -31.21
N MET A 83 15.57 -5.18 -30.90
CA MET A 83 15.98 -4.74 -29.57
C MET A 83 14.76 -4.55 -28.65
N CYS A 84 14.53 -5.52 -27.78
CA CYS A 84 13.43 -5.57 -26.80
C CYS A 84 14.01 -5.43 -25.37
N ARG A 85 14.55 -4.24 -25.07
CA ARG A 85 15.29 -3.96 -23.84
C ARG A 85 14.54 -3.00 -22.92
N LEU A 86 14.08 -3.52 -21.78
CA LEU A 86 13.66 -2.73 -20.62
C LEU A 86 14.57 -3.10 -19.45
N VAL A 87 15.02 -2.10 -18.71
CA VAL A 87 16.00 -2.25 -17.63
C VAL A 87 15.44 -1.65 -16.35
N GLU A 88 15.92 -2.18 -15.22
CA GLU A 88 15.66 -1.58 -13.92
C GLU A 88 16.55 -0.35 -13.76
N HIS A 89 15.93 0.78 -13.48
CA HIS A 89 16.57 2.04 -13.15
C HIS A 89 16.38 2.32 -11.68
N HIS A 90 17.47 2.54 -10.97
CA HIS A 90 17.51 2.74 -9.52
C HIS A 90 18.33 3.97 -9.15
N ASP A 91 18.13 4.47 -7.94
CA ASP A 91 18.97 5.53 -7.40
C ASP A 91 20.32 4.94 -6.95
N HIS A 92 21.42 5.47 -7.47
CA HIS A 92 22.78 5.03 -7.13
C HIS A 92 23.15 5.29 -5.66
N MET A 93 22.37 6.09 -4.92
CA MET A 93 22.51 6.24 -3.48
C MET A 93 22.40 4.93 -2.71
N GLN A 94 21.62 3.97 -3.24
CA GLN A 94 21.55 2.63 -2.67
C GLN A 94 22.91 1.92 -2.71
N ASP A 95 23.58 1.97 -3.87
CA ASP A 95 24.90 1.35 -4.08
C ASP A 95 25.99 2.07 -3.30
N LEU A 96 25.85 3.38 -3.09
CA LEU A 96 26.81 4.18 -2.35
C LEU A 96 26.90 3.76 -0.88
N VAL A 97 25.81 3.32 -0.27
CA VAL A 97 25.83 2.78 1.11
C VAL A 97 26.73 1.55 1.21
N GLU A 98 26.65 0.62 0.27
CA GLU A 98 27.50 -0.57 0.25
C GLU A 98 28.97 -0.20 0.02
N LYS A 99 29.24 0.68 -0.96
CA LYS A 99 30.60 1.16 -1.25
C LYS A 99 31.24 1.87 -0.05
N GLU A 100 30.49 2.74 0.62
CA GLU A 100 30.97 3.49 1.77
C GLU A 100 31.15 2.59 2.99
N PHE A 101 30.26 1.62 3.21
CA PHE A 101 30.44 0.59 4.24
C PHE A 101 31.73 -0.20 4.01
N GLU A 102 31.98 -0.65 2.78
CA GLU A 102 33.21 -1.35 2.44
C GLU A 102 34.46 -0.47 2.64
N HIS A 103 34.41 0.79 2.22
CA HIS A 103 35.50 1.73 2.39
C HIS A 103 35.84 1.92 3.88
N GLN A 104 34.83 2.14 4.72
CA GLN A 104 35.02 2.33 6.15
C GLN A 104 35.44 1.04 6.88
N CYS A 105 35.00 -0.13 6.44
CA CYS A 105 35.53 -1.39 6.98
C CYS A 105 37.03 -1.52 6.67
N LYS A 106 37.43 -1.25 5.42
CA LYS A 106 38.82 -1.37 4.96
C LYS A 106 39.75 -0.31 5.58
N SER A 107 39.23 0.81 6.05
CA SER A 107 40.02 1.86 6.72
C SER A 107 40.28 1.60 8.20
N GLN A 108 39.57 0.65 8.82
CA GLN A 108 39.78 0.27 10.21
C GLN A 108 41.01 -0.62 10.39
N LYS A 109 41.72 -0.46 11.52
CA LYS A 109 42.84 -1.34 11.91
C LYS A 109 42.40 -2.79 12.14
N THR A 110 41.15 -2.97 12.55
CA THR A 110 40.55 -4.28 12.83
C THR A 110 39.11 -4.24 12.37
N ILE A 111 38.74 -5.13 11.47
CA ILE A 111 37.38 -5.22 10.94
C ILE A 111 36.52 -5.92 12.00
N VAL A 112 35.54 -5.17 12.54
CA VAL A 112 34.57 -5.68 13.53
C VAL A 112 33.19 -5.96 12.94
N ALA A 113 32.96 -5.53 11.70
CA ALA A 113 31.72 -5.74 10.98
C ALA A 113 31.58 -7.21 10.54
N ASP A 114 30.37 -7.75 10.68
CA ASP A 114 30.01 -9.11 10.28
C ASP A 114 28.94 -9.11 9.17
N GLU A 115 28.41 -10.30 8.85
CA GLU A 115 27.36 -10.42 7.84
C GLU A 115 26.07 -9.69 8.24
N PHE A 116 25.76 -9.56 9.54
CA PHE A 116 24.60 -8.82 10.02
C PHE A 116 24.77 -7.32 9.80
N ALA A 117 25.97 -6.79 10.00
CA ALA A 117 26.31 -5.40 9.67
C ALA A 117 26.11 -5.11 8.18
N LYS A 118 26.54 -6.02 7.29
CA LYS A 118 26.30 -5.90 5.84
C LYS A 118 24.80 -5.90 5.52
N ARG A 119 24.02 -6.81 6.11
CA ARG A 119 22.55 -6.86 5.92
C ARG A 119 21.84 -5.62 6.47
N PHE A 120 22.31 -5.06 7.58
CA PHE A 120 21.80 -3.81 8.13
C PHE A 120 22.02 -2.65 7.14
N ALA A 121 23.24 -2.50 6.60
CA ALA A 121 23.55 -1.49 5.60
C ALA A 121 22.66 -1.62 4.35
N ALA A 122 22.54 -2.84 3.80
CA ALA A 122 21.69 -3.13 2.64
C ALA A 122 20.19 -2.89 2.88
N ARG A 123 19.73 -2.98 4.12
CA ARG A 123 18.34 -2.65 4.48
C ARG A 123 18.13 -1.15 4.60
N ALA A 124 19.10 -0.46 5.19
CA ALA A 124 19.04 0.99 5.40
C ALA A 124 19.22 1.78 4.09
N SER A 125 19.86 1.19 3.07
CA SER A 125 20.11 1.84 1.78
C SER A 125 18.84 2.26 1.04
N GLN A 126 17.73 1.53 1.21
CA GLN A 126 16.45 1.91 0.61
C GLN A 126 15.91 3.24 1.18
N MET A 127 16.31 3.64 2.39
CA MET A 127 15.84 4.87 3.03
C MET A 127 16.49 6.14 2.47
N VAL A 128 17.58 6.01 1.70
CA VAL A 128 18.32 7.15 1.13
C VAL A 128 18.04 7.34 -0.36
N SER A 129 17.30 6.43 -1.00
CA SER A 129 16.86 6.58 -2.39
C SER A 129 15.86 7.73 -2.55
N ALA A 130 15.99 8.52 -3.60
CA ALA A 130 15.03 9.57 -3.96
C ALA A 130 13.74 9.01 -4.56
N TYR A 131 13.79 7.83 -5.15
CA TYR A 131 12.69 7.19 -5.86
C TYR A 131 12.79 5.66 -5.80
N ASP A 132 11.66 5.00 -6.02
CA ASP A 132 11.58 3.54 -6.12
C ASP A 132 12.20 3.04 -7.44
N ASN A 133 12.80 1.84 -7.41
CA ASN A 133 13.31 1.20 -8.62
C ASN A 133 12.20 1.03 -9.65
N ALA A 134 12.46 1.45 -10.87
CA ALA A 134 11.47 1.45 -11.95
C ALA A 134 12.00 0.72 -13.17
N ILE A 135 11.14 -0.09 -13.80
CA ILE A 135 11.43 -0.58 -15.15
C ILE A 135 11.24 0.59 -16.12
N ILE A 136 12.26 0.90 -16.93
CA ILE A 136 12.24 1.91 -17.99
C ILE A 136 12.82 1.35 -19.29
N CYS A 137 12.62 2.05 -20.41
CA CYS A 137 13.28 1.66 -21.66
C CYS A 137 14.78 1.95 -21.63
N ASP A 138 15.57 1.16 -22.35
CA ASP A 138 17.03 1.27 -22.44
C ASP A 138 17.51 2.68 -22.82
N ASP A 139 16.78 3.38 -23.69
CA ASP A 139 17.12 4.76 -24.09
C ASP A 139 16.99 5.77 -22.94
N CYS A 140 15.97 5.64 -22.09
CA CYS A 140 15.82 6.49 -20.90
C CYS A 140 16.94 6.21 -19.91
N ASN A 141 17.30 4.93 -19.75
CA ASN A 141 18.42 4.53 -18.90
C ASN A 141 19.76 5.05 -19.42
N ALA A 142 19.94 5.15 -20.74
CA ALA A 142 21.13 5.76 -21.35
C ALA A 142 21.14 7.30 -21.27
N ALA A 143 19.97 7.93 -21.22
CA ALA A 143 19.85 9.39 -21.11
C ALA A 143 20.35 9.91 -19.75
N ASP A 144 20.16 9.16 -18.68
CA ASP A 144 20.64 9.52 -17.34
C ASP A 144 22.18 9.75 -17.27
N PRO A 145 23.06 8.77 -17.60
CA PRO A 145 24.50 8.99 -17.60
C PRO A 145 24.95 10.01 -18.64
N ALA A 146 24.26 10.13 -19.78
CA ALA A 146 24.55 11.17 -20.77
C ALA A 146 24.30 12.57 -20.21
N ALA A 147 23.18 12.78 -19.53
CA ALA A 147 22.84 14.05 -18.88
C ALA A 147 23.80 14.37 -17.73
N LYS A 148 24.16 13.39 -16.89
CA LYS A 148 25.15 13.55 -15.81
C LYS A 148 26.50 14.04 -16.35
N SER A 149 26.97 13.42 -17.43
CA SER A 149 28.22 13.78 -18.09
C SER A 149 28.19 15.19 -18.66
N ALA A 150 27.09 15.55 -19.35
CA ALA A 150 26.93 16.87 -19.97
C ALA A 150 26.83 18.01 -18.94
N VAL A 151 26.16 17.78 -17.82
CA VAL A 151 25.94 18.78 -16.76
C VAL A 151 27.12 18.84 -15.77
N GLY A 152 27.85 17.73 -15.57
CA GLY A 152 28.90 17.63 -14.55
C GLY A 152 28.36 17.36 -13.14
N THR A 153 27.29 16.57 -13.02
CA THR A 153 26.72 16.21 -11.72
C THR A 153 27.65 15.30 -10.91
N HIS A 154 27.33 15.09 -9.62
CA HIS A 154 27.97 14.03 -8.86
C HIS A 154 27.75 12.65 -9.51
N LYS A 155 28.77 11.79 -9.52
CA LYS A 155 28.73 10.47 -10.20
C LYS A 155 27.64 9.52 -9.67
N ASP A 156 27.32 9.64 -8.39
CA ASP A 156 26.30 8.83 -7.69
C ASP A 156 24.95 9.55 -7.57
N PHE A 157 24.78 10.75 -8.14
CA PHE A 157 23.45 11.30 -8.37
C PHE A 157 22.72 10.42 -9.39
N SER A 158 21.39 10.40 -9.43
CA SER A 158 20.59 9.80 -10.50
C SER A 158 19.28 10.58 -10.69
N TYR A 159 18.86 10.75 -11.93
CA TYR A 159 17.59 11.40 -12.26
C TYR A 159 16.44 10.39 -12.10
N SER A 160 15.35 10.79 -11.45
CA SER A 160 14.14 9.95 -11.36
C SER A 160 13.48 9.76 -12.74
N PRO A 161 12.63 8.74 -12.95
CA PRO A 161 11.90 8.59 -14.23
C PRO A 161 11.12 9.85 -14.63
N GLN A 162 10.52 10.55 -13.66
CA GLN A 162 9.80 11.80 -13.90
C GLN A 162 10.74 12.96 -14.28
N GLU A 163 11.95 13.00 -13.73
CA GLU A 163 12.97 13.99 -14.13
C GLU A 163 13.52 13.68 -15.51
N ILE A 164 13.80 12.40 -15.81
CA ILE A 164 14.20 11.94 -17.16
C ILE A 164 13.19 12.41 -18.19
N ARG A 165 11.90 12.22 -17.91
CA ARG A 165 10.81 12.69 -18.77
C ARG A 165 10.94 14.17 -19.14
N SER A 166 11.32 15.02 -18.20
CA SER A 166 11.39 16.46 -18.42
C SER A 166 12.48 16.86 -19.42
N PHE A 167 13.59 16.13 -19.46
CA PHE A 167 14.72 16.48 -20.33
C PHE A 167 14.91 15.58 -21.55
N VAL A 168 14.24 14.43 -21.68
CA VAL A 168 14.33 13.61 -22.89
C VAL A 168 13.35 14.06 -23.97
N ARG A 169 13.79 14.01 -25.23
CA ARG A 169 12.94 14.25 -26.40
C ARG A 169 12.67 12.91 -27.10
N PRO A 170 11.56 12.22 -26.79
CA PRO A 170 11.27 10.91 -27.35
C PRO A 170 10.91 10.96 -28.83
N ARG A 171 11.44 10.00 -29.58
CA ARG A 171 11.01 9.69 -30.95
C ARG A 171 10.73 8.19 -31.08
N PRO A 172 9.74 7.78 -31.88
CA PRO A 172 9.51 6.36 -32.14
C PRO A 172 10.75 5.71 -32.76
N ASN A 173 11.11 4.53 -32.27
CA ASN A 173 12.11 3.63 -32.79
C ASN A 173 13.54 4.22 -32.89
N ALA A 174 13.82 5.29 -32.13
CA ALA A 174 15.10 5.99 -32.10
C ALA A 174 15.57 6.30 -30.67
N PRO A 175 16.88 6.45 -30.43
CA PRO A 175 17.42 6.93 -29.15
C PRO A 175 16.90 8.33 -28.78
N HIS A 176 16.98 8.67 -27.49
CA HIS A 176 16.61 9.98 -26.99
C HIS A 176 17.67 11.04 -27.27
N ASP A 177 17.21 12.22 -27.68
CA ASP A 177 17.97 13.45 -27.54
C ASP A 177 17.73 14.03 -26.13
N ILE A 178 18.74 14.67 -25.53
CA ILE A 178 18.65 15.25 -24.19
C ILE A 178 18.64 16.79 -24.22
N ASP A 179 17.84 17.38 -23.34
CA ASP A 179 17.82 18.80 -23.02
C ASP A 179 18.75 19.06 -21.83
N VAL A 180 19.97 19.50 -22.14
CA VAL A 180 21.04 19.69 -21.13
C VAL A 180 20.69 20.82 -20.16
N GLU A 181 19.99 21.86 -20.60
CA GLU A 181 19.62 22.99 -19.75
C GLU A 181 18.61 22.56 -18.68
N GLU A 182 17.60 21.78 -19.09
CA GLU A 182 16.60 21.25 -18.16
C GLU A 182 17.22 20.25 -17.17
N ALA A 183 18.11 19.37 -17.63
CA ALA A 183 18.86 18.48 -16.75
C ALA A 183 19.70 19.27 -15.71
N ALA A 184 20.38 20.34 -16.14
CA ALA A 184 21.14 21.20 -15.25
C ALA A 184 20.27 21.90 -14.19
N ARG A 185 19.07 22.37 -14.59
CA ARG A 185 18.10 22.98 -13.69
C ARG A 185 17.64 21.99 -12.61
N ILE A 186 17.35 20.75 -12.98
CA ILE A 186 16.97 19.68 -12.05
C ILE A 186 18.10 19.39 -11.06
N TRP A 187 19.34 19.24 -11.54
CA TRP A 187 20.49 19.03 -10.67
C TRP A 187 20.65 20.15 -9.63
N GLN A 188 20.61 21.42 -10.06
CA GLN A 188 20.74 22.57 -9.16
C GLN A 188 19.66 22.61 -8.09
N GLN A 189 18.43 22.20 -8.42
CA GLN A 189 17.33 22.13 -7.45
C GLN A 189 17.54 21.06 -6.37
N HIS A 190 18.24 19.97 -6.71
CA HIS A 190 18.40 18.82 -5.83
C HIS A 190 19.78 18.70 -5.18
N GLU A 191 20.77 19.50 -5.58
CA GLU A 191 22.15 19.42 -5.10
C GLU A 191 22.24 19.49 -3.56
N GLU A 192 21.53 20.42 -2.92
CA GLU A 192 21.54 20.55 -1.46
C GLU A 192 20.97 19.28 -0.79
N THR A 193 19.84 18.79 -1.29
CA THR A 193 19.19 17.58 -0.74
C THR A 193 20.05 16.34 -1.00
N PHE A 194 20.70 16.24 -2.16
CA PHE A 194 21.67 15.19 -2.46
C PHE A 194 22.84 15.19 -1.46
N ASN A 195 23.40 16.36 -1.16
CA ASN A 195 24.46 16.50 -0.17
C ASN A 195 24.03 16.11 1.25
N LEU A 196 22.77 16.37 1.63
CA LEU A 196 22.22 15.86 2.89
C LEU A 196 22.13 14.33 2.90
N ARG A 197 21.70 13.72 1.81
CA ARG A 197 21.63 12.25 1.69
C ARG A 197 23.03 11.61 1.75
N LEU A 198 24.07 12.23 1.19
CA LEU A 198 25.46 11.77 1.35
C LEU A 198 25.89 11.69 2.83
N LYS A 199 25.49 12.67 3.65
CA LYS A 199 25.79 12.64 5.10
C LYS A 199 25.09 11.48 5.80
N ILE A 200 23.85 11.16 5.40
CA ILE A 200 23.10 10.02 5.93
C ILE A 200 23.78 8.71 5.53
N VAL A 201 24.19 8.57 4.26
CA VAL A 201 24.95 7.41 3.76
C VAL A 201 26.20 7.17 4.59
N ALA A 202 27.04 8.20 4.77
CA ALA A 202 28.26 8.11 5.56
C ALA A 202 27.97 7.67 7.01
N ARG A 203 26.86 8.14 7.60
CA ARG A 203 26.48 7.78 8.96
C ARG A 203 25.96 6.35 9.09
N ILE A 204 25.14 5.88 8.15
CA ILE A 204 24.67 4.49 8.09
C ILE A 204 25.86 3.54 7.95
N ALA A 205 26.75 3.84 7.00
CA ALA A 205 27.96 3.07 6.77
C ALA A 205 28.85 3.01 8.02
N ALA A 206 29.02 4.12 8.73
CA ALA A 206 29.80 4.15 9.97
C ALA A 206 29.21 3.26 11.06
N ILE A 207 27.89 3.34 11.31
CA ILE A 207 27.21 2.52 12.31
C ILE A 207 27.34 1.03 11.98
N ALA A 208 27.24 0.68 10.69
CA ALA A 208 27.42 -0.68 10.22
C ALA A 208 28.87 -1.14 10.37
N ALA A 209 29.83 -0.34 9.92
CA ALA A 209 31.26 -0.65 9.94
C ALA A 209 31.81 -0.79 11.38
N SER A 210 31.25 -0.06 12.35
CA SER A 210 31.59 -0.22 13.77
C SER A 210 30.79 -1.30 14.50
N ASN A 211 29.89 -2.01 13.80
CA ASN A 211 29.01 -3.04 14.36
C ASN A 211 28.16 -2.54 15.55
N THR A 212 27.73 -1.28 15.52
CA THR A 212 26.95 -0.64 16.60
C THR A 212 25.46 -0.46 16.23
N HIS A 213 24.98 -1.21 15.25
CA HIS A 213 23.63 -1.05 14.68
C HIS A 213 22.49 -1.61 15.53
N TRP A 214 22.78 -2.48 16.50
CA TRP A 214 21.81 -3.18 17.37
C TRP A 214 20.72 -4.02 16.65
N TYR A 215 20.64 -3.97 15.32
CA TYR A 215 19.74 -4.80 14.52
C TYR A 215 19.95 -6.31 14.72
N GLN A 216 18.84 -7.04 14.83
CA GLN A 216 18.80 -8.50 14.93
C GLN A 216 17.80 -9.05 13.89
N GLU A 217 18.27 -9.92 13.00
CA GLU A 217 17.43 -10.52 11.96
C GLU A 217 16.80 -11.82 12.43
N LEU A 218 15.51 -11.99 12.15
CA LEU A 218 14.81 -13.26 12.34
C LEU A 218 14.73 -14.06 11.01
N PRO A 219 14.78 -15.40 11.07
CA PRO A 219 14.52 -16.26 9.91
C PRO A 219 13.21 -15.88 9.22
N ARG A 220 13.17 -15.93 7.88
CA ARG A 220 12.02 -15.46 7.07
C ARG A 220 10.69 -16.04 7.55
N GLN A 221 10.65 -17.34 7.87
CA GLN A 221 9.44 -18.03 8.32
C GLN A 221 8.91 -17.55 9.68
N GLN A 222 9.78 -16.96 10.51
CA GLN A 222 9.41 -16.44 11.84
C GLN A 222 9.01 -14.96 11.80
N ARG A 223 9.22 -14.27 10.68
CA ARG A 223 8.81 -12.88 10.53
C ARG A 223 7.29 -12.80 10.48
N ALA A 224 6.70 -11.91 11.27
CA ALA A 224 5.25 -11.70 11.31
C ALA A 224 4.63 -11.54 9.92
N ALA A 225 5.22 -10.71 9.06
CA ALA A 225 4.74 -10.49 7.69
C ALA A 225 4.69 -11.78 6.86
N SER A 226 5.67 -12.67 7.03
CA SER A 226 5.72 -13.95 6.33
C SER A 226 4.69 -14.94 6.87
N VAL A 227 4.52 -15.01 8.19
CA VAL A 227 3.49 -15.84 8.83
C VAL A 227 2.10 -15.45 8.32
N TYR A 228 1.76 -14.16 8.35
CA TYR A 228 0.45 -13.68 7.89
C TYR A 228 0.27 -13.82 6.38
N ARG A 229 1.31 -13.60 5.57
CA ARG A 229 1.24 -13.80 4.11
C ARG A 229 1.00 -15.27 3.77
N HIS A 230 1.64 -16.19 4.49
CA HIS A 230 1.41 -17.62 4.30
C HIS A 230 -0.04 -18.00 4.63
N ALA A 231 -0.59 -17.54 5.76
CA ALA A 231 -1.99 -17.76 6.11
C ALA A 231 -2.96 -17.21 5.06
N LYS A 232 -2.73 -15.99 4.55
CA LYS A 232 -3.53 -15.39 3.47
C LYS A 232 -3.39 -16.13 2.14
N HIS A 233 -2.19 -16.64 1.81
CA HIS A 233 -2.01 -17.45 0.61
C HIS A 233 -2.83 -18.75 0.70
N MET A 234 -2.82 -19.40 1.86
CA MET A 234 -3.66 -20.58 2.10
C MET A 234 -5.14 -20.25 1.97
N GLU A 235 -5.61 -19.17 2.61
CA GLU A 235 -6.99 -18.68 2.48
C GLU A 235 -7.41 -18.46 1.02
N SER A 236 -6.55 -17.81 0.22
CA SER A 236 -6.80 -17.56 -1.20
C SER A 236 -6.87 -18.83 -2.04
N MET A 237 -6.13 -19.89 -1.67
CA MET A 237 -6.17 -21.17 -2.37
C MET A 237 -7.53 -21.87 -2.19
N TYR A 238 -8.21 -21.62 -1.06
CA TYR A 238 -9.52 -22.20 -0.76
C TYR A 238 -10.71 -21.26 -1.02
N GLY A 239 -10.47 -19.98 -1.32
CA GLY A 239 -11.52 -19.06 -1.79
C GLY A 239 -12.43 -18.47 -0.70
N PHE A 240 -11.97 -18.38 0.55
CA PHE A 240 -12.75 -17.85 1.68
C PHE A 240 -12.09 -16.62 2.33
N PRO A 241 -12.16 -15.42 1.71
CA PRO A 241 -11.55 -14.22 2.27
C PRO A 241 -12.13 -13.87 3.66
N GLY A 242 -11.27 -13.74 4.66
CA GLY A 242 -11.63 -13.44 6.05
C GLY A 242 -11.61 -14.64 7.00
N ALA A 243 -11.61 -15.88 6.51
CA ALA A 243 -11.63 -17.09 7.32
C ALA A 243 -10.43 -17.19 8.30
N ILE A 244 -9.27 -16.60 7.95
CA ILE A 244 -8.11 -16.60 8.87
C ILE A 244 -8.38 -15.88 10.20
N TYR A 245 -9.37 -14.99 10.25
CA TYR A 245 -9.75 -14.27 11.47
C TYR A 245 -10.67 -15.09 12.39
N GLU A 246 -11.25 -16.19 11.89
CA GLU A 246 -12.06 -17.13 12.65
C GLU A 246 -11.21 -18.25 13.28
N LEU A 247 -10.04 -18.57 12.69
CA LEU A 247 -9.10 -19.59 13.18
C LEU A 247 -8.68 -19.44 14.66
N PRO A 248 -8.51 -18.22 15.23
CA PRO A 248 -8.23 -18.06 16.66
C PRO A 248 -9.38 -18.48 17.58
N GLY A 249 -10.55 -18.79 17.00
CA GLY A 249 -11.81 -18.98 17.71
C GLY A 249 -12.33 -17.69 18.34
N ASP A 250 -13.55 -17.76 18.86
CA ASP A 250 -14.00 -16.75 19.80
C ASP A 250 -13.03 -16.73 20.98
N LYS A 251 -12.36 -15.58 21.19
CA LYS A 251 -11.57 -15.34 22.40
C LYS A 251 -12.52 -15.54 23.58
N ARG A 252 -12.52 -16.72 24.20
CA ARG A 252 -13.42 -17.16 25.27
C ARG A 252 -13.76 -16.01 26.20
N ARG A 253 -14.85 -15.32 25.90
CA ARG A 253 -15.52 -14.41 26.80
C ARG A 253 -16.85 -15.08 27.02
N PRO A 254 -17.16 -15.54 28.24
CA PRO A 254 -18.52 -15.96 28.53
C PRO A 254 -19.46 -14.83 28.06
N PRO A 255 -20.67 -15.16 27.55
CA PRO A 255 -21.66 -14.15 27.23
C PRO A 255 -21.73 -13.17 28.41
N PRO A 256 -21.66 -11.85 28.17
CA PRO A 256 -21.77 -10.90 29.27
C PRO A 256 -23.05 -11.23 30.04
N ALA A 257 -22.95 -11.47 31.34
CA ALA A 257 -24.13 -11.69 32.20
C ALA A 257 -25.14 -10.53 32.12
N ASP A 258 -24.67 -9.40 31.57
CA ASP A 258 -25.41 -8.18 31.38
C ASP A 258 -24.95 -7.51 30.07
N LEU A 259 -25.77 -7.66 29.02
CA LEU A 259 -25.45 -7.21 27.65
C LEU A 259 -25.30 -5.68 27.55
N SER A 260 -25.96 -4.91 28.43
CA SER A 260 -25.92 -3.44 28.41
C SER A 260 -24.70 -2.85 29.14
N LYS A 261 -23.82 -3.69 29.70
CA LYS A 261 -22.69 -3.23 30.53
C LYS A 261 -21.72 -2.30 29.79
N TRP A 262 -21.57 -2.46 28.47
CA TRP A 262 -20.64 -1.65 27.67
C TRP A 262 -21.02 -0.16 27.63
N ARG A 263 -22.30 0.21 27.84
CA ARG A 263 -22.77 1.61 27.82
C ARG A 263 -22.93 2.25 29.21
N ARG A 264 -22.86 1.48 30.31
CA ARG A 264 -22.99 2.00 31.68
C ARG A 264 -21.77 2.79 32.16
N GLY A 265 -20.59 2.52 31.65
CA GLY A 265 -19.37 3.26 31.98
C GLY A 265 -19.27 4.57 31.20
N ALA A 266 -19.34 5.71 31.90
CA ALA A 266 -19.15 7.01 31.27
C ALA A 266 -17.70 7.16 30.75
N GLN A 267 -17.57 7.44 29.45
CA GLN A 267 -16.32 7.84 28.82
C GLN A 267 -15.92 9.21 29.38
N LYS A 268 -14.70 9.29 29.93
CA LYS A 268 -14.12 10.53 30.44
C LYS A 268 -13.96 11.54 29.30
N ARG A 269 -14.12 12.82 29.64
CA ARG A 269 -13.77 13.90 28.71
C ARG A 269 -12.28 13.83 28.38
N PRO A 270 -11.87 14.04 27.12
CA PRO A 270 -10.47 14.10 26.76
C PRO A 270 -9.74 15.15 27.59
N SER A 271 -8.60 14.80 28.18
CA SER A 271 -7.75 15.73 28.91
C SER A 271 -6.93 16.62 27.98
N ARG A 272 -6.67 16.14 26.75
CA ARG A 272 -5.95 16.85 25.69
C ARG A 272 -6.88 17.07 24.50
N ARG A 273 -6.63 18.18 23.80
CA ARG A 273 -7.23 18.48 22.49
C ARG A 273 -6.11 18.52 21.46
N PRO A 274 -6.35 18.08 20.22
CA PRO A 274 -5.32 18.15 19.18
C PRO A 274 -5.04 19.61 18.84
N SER A 275 -3.77 19.95 18.68
CA SER A 275 -3.38 21.25 18.12
C SER A 275 -3.69 21.31 16.61
N PRO A 276 -3.68 22.50 15.98
CA PRO A 276 -3.77 22.60 14.52
C PRO A 276 -2.72 21.76 13.79
N GLU A 277 -1.51 21.69 14.32
CA GLU A 277 -0.40 20.89 13.79
C GLU A 277 -0.65 19.38 13.95
N ASP A 278 -1.22 18.94 15.08
CA ASP A 278 -1.63 17.55 15.27
C ASP A 278 -2.67 17.13 14.21
N ILE A 279 -3.64 18.01 13.92
CA ILE A 279 -4.66 17.77 12.90
C ILE A 279 -4.03 17.71 11.51
N ASP A 280 -3.12 18.63 11.19
CA ASP A 280 -2.44 18.67 9.89
C ASP A 280 -1.58 17.41 9.68
N TYR A 281 -0.89 16.94 10.71
CA TYR A 281 -0.14 15.69 10.69
C TYR A 281 -1.06 14.47 10.48
N VAL A 282 -2.21 14.40 11.17
CA VAL A 282 -3.20 13.33 10.95
C VAL A 282 -3.75 13.38 9.52
N ALA A 283 -4.04 14.58 9.01
CA ALA A 283 -4.61 14.80 7.69
C ALA A 283 -3.64 14.43 6.56
N LYS A 284 -2.35 14.71 6.71
CA LYS A 284 -1.35 14.52 5.65
C LYS A 284 -0.60 13.19 5.74
N VAL A 285 -0.36 12.69 6.95
CA VAL A 285 0.57 11.58 7.20
C VAL A 285 -0.14 10.32 7.67
N ILE A 286 -0.97 10.41 8.71
CA ILE A 286 -1.50 9.20 9.37
C ILE A 286 -2.77 8.66 8.70
N ASN A 287 -3.68 9.53 8.26
CA ASN A 287 -5.00 9.14 7.77
C ASN A 287 -5.41 9.87 6.48
N ALA A 288 -4.47 10.23 5.61
CA ALA A 288 -4.73 11.02 4.40
C ALA A 288 -5.89 10.49 3.54
N GLN A 289 -5.96 9.17 3.34
CA GLN A 289 -7.05 8.55 2.58
C GLN A 289 -8.43 8.78 3.23
N HIS A 290 -8.55 8.57 4.55
CA HIS A 290 -9.81 8.80 5.24
C HIS A 290 -10.14 10.29 5.31
N TRP A 291 -9.13 11.13 5.54
CA TRP A 291 -9.29 12.59 5.62
C TRP A 291 -9.81 13.17 4.31
N GLY A 292 -9.31 12.68 3.17
CA GLY A 292 -9.77 13.07 1.83
C GLY A 292 -11.11 12.45 1.40
N ALA A 293 -11.66 11.49 2.14
CA ALA A 293 -12.92 10.83 1.79
C ALA A 293 -14.17 11.71 2.03
N VAL A 294 -14.03 12.82 2.76
CA VAL A 294 -15.10 13.78 3.03
C VAL A 294 -14.58 15.21 2.91
N ASP A 295 -15.48 16.14 2.58
CA ASP A 295 -15.16 17.57 2.46
C ASP A 295 -14.77 18.20 3.82
N GLU A 296 -14.26 19.43 3.80
CA GLU A 296 -13.80 20.14 5.02
C GLU A 296 -14.97 20.51 5.96
N TRP A 297 -16.16 20.67 5.42
CA TRP A 297 -17.37 21.06 6.14
C TRP A 297 -18.19 19.86 6.62
N TRP A 298 -17.70 18.65 6.36
CA TRP A 298 -18.39 17.43 6.73
C TRP A 298 -18.64 17.40 8.23
N GLN A 299 -19.89 17.11 8.57
CA GLN A 299 -20.35 16.82 9.91
C GLN A 299 -20.90 15.41 9.94
N CYS A 300 -20.64 14.69 11.03
CA CYS A 300 -21.15 13.34 11.17
C CYS A 300 -22.69 13.37 11.24
N PRO A 301 -23.42 12.72 10.31
CA PRO A 301 -24.87 12.83 10.24
C PRO A 301 -25.62 12.17 11.41
N ALA A 302 -24.89 11.51 12.32
CA ALA A 302 -25.43 10.92 13.53
C ALA A 302 -25.12 11.75 14.80
N CYS A 303 -24.00 12.46 14.89
CA CYS A 303 -23.59 13.11 16.14
C CYS A 303 -23.20 14.58 16.00
N ASP A 304 -23.33 15.12 14.78
CA ASP A 304 -23.04 16.50 14.37
C ASP A 304 -21.62 16.99 14.65
N ARG A 305 -20.72 16.13 15.14
CA ARG A 305 -19.30 16.46 15.24
C ARG A 305 -18.75 16.82 13.87
N THR A 306 -18.09 17.96 13.80
CA THR A 306 -17.31 18.36 12.65
C THR A 306 -16.19 17.36 12.39
N LYS A 307 -15.70 17.31 11.15
CA LYS A 307 -14.51 16.54 10.75
C LYS A 307 -13.37 16.64 11.77
N ARG A 308 -13.03 17.85 12.22
CA ARG A 308 -11.95 18.12 13.19
C ARG A 308 -12.25 17.57 14.59
N GLU A 309 -13.49 17.68 15.05
CA GLU A 309 -13.91 17.17 16.37
C GLU A 309 -13.94 15.64 16.46
N THR A 310 -13.87 14.94 15.33
CA THR A 310 -13.75 13.47 15.31
C THR A 310 -12.31 12.97 15.46
N VAL A 311 -11.31 13.85 15.34
CA VAL A 311 -9.91 13.50 15.62
C VAL A 311 -9.77 13.22 17.10
N ARG A 312 -9.31 12.02 17.45
CA ARG A 312 -9.15 11.65 18.86
C ARG A 312 -7.91 10.82 19.15
N GLU A 313 -7.43 10.97 20.37
CA GLU A 313 -6.30 10.23 20.90
C GLU A 313 -6.70 8.76 21.10
N SER A 314 -5.79 7.86 20.74
CA SER A 314 -5.88 6.44 21.04
C SER A 314 -5.45 6.19 22.48
N ASN A 315 -5.71 4.98 22.99
CA ASN A 315 -5.23 4.59 24.32
C ASN A 315 -3.68 4.58 24.42
N LYS A 316 -2.97 4.69 23.29
CA LYS A 316 -1.50 4.74 23.23
C LYS A 316 -0.95 6.16 23.12
N GLY A 317 -1.80 7.19 23.07
CA GLY A 317 -1.38 8.59 22.94
C GLY A 317 -1.37 9.14 21.51
N ASP A 318 -1.63 8.29 20.50
CA ASP A 318 -1.62 8.71 19.10
C ASP A 318 -2.93 9.34 18.66
N TRP A 319 -2.90 10.49 17.99
CA TRP A 319 -4.06 11.08 17.33
C TRP A 319 -4.48 10.25 16.10
N SER A 320 -5.79 10.09 15.91
CA SER A 320 -6.32 9.34 14.77
C SER A 320 -7.62 9.93 14.24
N PHE A 321 -7.82 9.82 12.93
CA PHE A 321 -9.05 10.17 12.24
C PHE A 321 -9.56 8.94 11.47
N ARG A 322 -10.74 8.45 11.83
CA ARG A 322 -11.37 7.32 11.16
C ARG A 322 -12.83 7.57 10.88
N LEU A 323 -13.20 7.29 9.63
CA LEU A 323 -14.57 7.25 9.17
C LEU A 323 -14.96 5.80 8.92
N SER A 324 -16.27 5.57 8.83
CA SER A 324 -16.83 4.28 8.52
C SER A 324 -17.93 4.48 7.49
N ASP A 325 -17.75 3.92 6.30
CA ASP A 325 -18.76 3.84 5.25
C ASP A 325 -19.42 2.45 5.31
N ARG A 326 -20.69 2.40 5.75
CA ARG A 326 -21.43 1.16 6.00
C ARG A 326 -22.91 1.32 5.68
N SER A 327 -23.60 0.19 5.55
CA SER A 327 -25.05 0.13 5.35
C SER A 327 -25.80 0.29 6.68
N PHE A 328 -26.81 1.15 6.68
CA PHE A 328 -27.72 1.42 7.81
C PHE A 328 -29.16 1.12 7.39
N TYR A 329 -30.03 0.82 8.36
CA TYR A 329 -31.45 0.60 8.12
C TYR A 329 -32.12 1.88 7.55
N ALA A 330 -32.84 1.72 6.45
CA ALA A 330 -33.59 2.80 5.81
C ALA A 330 -34.86 2.23 5.16
N ARG A 331 -35.99 2.39 5.84
CA ARG A 331 -37.30 1.93 5.35
C ARG A 331 -37.65 2.60 4.02
N GLY A 332 -37.97 1.79 3.01
CA GLY A 332 -38.34 2.26 1.67
C GLY A 332 -37.18 2.44 0.68
N GLU A 333 -35.93 2.22 1.10
CA GLU A 333 -34.77 2.15 0.20
C GLU A 333 -34.61 0.73 -0.38
N ARG A 334 -33.81 0.58 -1.44
CA ARG A 334 -33.52 -0.72 -2.05
C ARG A 334 -32.85 -1.65 -1.01
N TYR A 335 -33.44 -2.83 -0.79
CA TYR A 335 -33.04 -3.77 0.27
C TYR A 335 -33.23 -3.24 1.71
N GLU A 336 -34.05 -2.21 1.91
CA GLU A 336 -34.27 -1.54 3.21
C GLU A 336 -33.00 -0.99 3.88
N HIS A 337 -31.97 -0.71 3.09
CA HIS A 337 -30.69 -0.21 3.59
C HIS A 337 -30.17 0.97 2.76
N LYS A 338 -29.40 1.84 3.42
CA LYS A 338 -28.70 2.97 2.79
C LYS A 338 -27.28 3.07 3.33
N ARG A 339 -26.31 3.28 2.43
CA ARG A 339 -24.93 3.57 2.84
C ARG A 339 -24.83 4.98 3.41
N ALA A 340 -24.11 5.12 4.52
CA ALA A 340 -23.75 6.41 5.07
C ALA A 340 -22.33 6.40 5.61
N VAL A 341 -21.65 7.54 5.46
CA VAL A 341 -20.34 7.79 6.06
C VAL A 341 -20.56 8.45 7.42
N VAL A 342 -20.13 7.78 8.48
CA VAL A 342 -20.22 8.28 9.86
C VAL A 342 -18.84 8.29 10.51
N CYS A 343 -18.69 9.04 11.61
CA CYS A 343 -17.47 8.97 12.40
C CYS A 343 -17.30 7.56 12.99
N TRP A 344 -16.06 7.15 13.23
CA TRP A 344 -15.74 5.83 13.78
C TRP A 344 -16.50 5.52 15.08
N ASP A 345 -16.68 6.52 15.97
CA ASP A 345 -17.35 6.28 17.24
C ASP A 345 -18.87 6.07 17.08
N CYS A 346 -19.53 6.71 16.11
CA CYS A 346 -20.93 6.43 15.76
C CYS A 346 -21.09 5.03 15.15
N SER A 347 -20.15 4.61 14.29
CA SER A 347 -20.15 3.25 13.73
C SER A 347 -19.95 2.18 14.81
N LEU A 348 -19.05 2.43 15.76
CA LEU A 348 -18.84 1.56 16.91
C LEU A 348 -20.08 1.50 17.80
N LEU A 349 -20.72 2.65 18.04
CA LEU A 349 -21.97 2.75 18.81
C LEU A 349 -23.09 1.93 18.15
N ALA A 350 -23.28 2.10 16.83
CA ALA A 350 -24.27 1.34 16.06
C ALA A 350 -24.01 -0.16 16.14
N SER A 351 -22.75 -0.57 15.97
CA SER A 351 -22.37 -1.98 16.03
C SER A 351 -22.63 -2.59 17.40
N ASN A 352 -22.36 -1.86 18.49
CA ASN A 352 -22.61 -2.35 19.84
C ASN A 352 -24.12 -2.44 20.17
N LEU A 353 -24.91 -1.45 19.77
CA LEU A 353 -26.36 -1.47 19.96
C LEU A 353 -27.02 -2.59 19.16
N GLY A 354 -26.66 -2.76 17.89
CA GLY A 354 -27.17 -3.84 17.07
C GLY A 354 -26.74 -5.21 17.59
N LYS A 355 -25.50 -5.34 18.08
CA LYS A 355 -25.02 -6.59 18.69
C LYS A 355 -25.81 -6.95 19.93
N GLU A 356 -26.07 -5.98 20.79
CA GLU A 356 -26.89 -6.19 21.98
C GLU A 356 -28.32 -6.61 21.62
N ALA A 357 -28.94 -5.95 20.65
CA ALA A 357 -30.28 -6.32 20.19
C ALA A 357 -30.30 -7.74 19.60
N CYS A 358 -29.33 -8.12 18.76
CA CYS A 358 -29.22 -9.48 18.23
C CYS A 358 -29.08 -10.53 19.34
N LEU A 359 -28.18 -10.30 20.30
CA LEU A 359 -27.99 -11.21 21.43
C LEU A 359 -29.24 -11.31 22.31
N THR A 360 -29.98 -10.21 22.47
CA THR A 360 -31.26 -10.18 23.21
C THR A 360 -32.36 -10.93 22.46
N ALA A 361 -32.38 -10.84 21.12
CA ALA A 361 -33.34 -11.52 20.26
C ALA A 361 -33.02 -13.02 20.06
N GLY A 362 -31.84 -13.50 20.45
CA GLY A 362 -31.37 -14.86 20.14
C GLY A 362 -31.00 -15.06 18.67
N ALA A 363 -30.73 -13.97 17.94
CA ALA A 363 -30.42 -13.95 16.52
C ALA A 363 -29.04 -14.56 16.21
N ALA A 364 -28.94 -15.34 15.13
CA ALA A 364 -27.70 -15.97 14.67
C ALA A 364 -26.77 -15.02 13.88
N THR A 365 -27.12 -13.75 13.71
CA THR A 365 -26.36 -12.81 12.87
C THR A 365 -24.94 -12.56 13.42
N GLU A 366 -23.90 -12.83 12.60
CA GLU A 366 -22.51 -12.84 13.08
C GLU A 366 -21.64 -11.60 12.73
N SER A 367 -21.99 -10.74 11.75
CA SER A 367 -20.98 -9.77 11.26
C SER A 367 -21.39 -8.37 10.76
N ASP A 368 -22.66 -7.95 10.76
CA ASP A 368 -23.02 -6.57 10.33
C ASP A 368 -24.14 -5.92 11.16
N TYR A 369 -23.89 -5.75 12.46
CA TYR A 369 -24.89 -5.24 13.41
C TYR A 369 -25.41 -3.81 13.13
N ALA A 370 -24.65 -2.97 12.43
CA ALA A 370 -25.07 -1.61 12.13
C ALA A 370 -26.26 -1.55 11.15
N ARG A 371 -26.46 -2.60 10.34
CA ARG A 371 -27.54 -2.69 9.33
C ARG A 371 -28.95 -2.57 9.91
N PHE A 372 -29.10 -2.88 11.20
CA PHE A 372 -30.38 -2.84 11.89
C PHE A 372 -30.76 -1.46 12.42
N LEU A 373 -29.84 -0.49 12.43
CA LEU A 373 -30.08 0.86 12.95
C LEU A 373 -30.11 1.87 11.81
N SER A 374 -30.99 2.87 11.90
CA SER A 374 -30.87 4.06 11.06
C SER A 374 -29.86 5.05 11.65
N VAL A 375 -29.32 5.94 10.80
CA VAL A 375 -28.44 7.03 11.25
C VAL A 375 -29.14 7.96 12.24
N SER A 376 -30.44 8.23 12.03
CA SER A 376 -31.25 9.05 12.93
C SER A 376 -31.50 8.40 14.28
N GLU A 377 -31.63 7.06 14.34
CA GLU A 377 -31.76 6.34 15.61
C GLU A 377 -30.48 6.43 16.45
N ILE A 378 -29.31 6.44 15.81
CA ILE A 378 -28.02 6.70 16.50
C ILE A 378 -28.00 8.11 17.10
N ALA A 379 -28.50 9.11 16.37
CA ALA A 379 -28.56 10.50 16.82
C ALA A 379 -29.40 10.70 18.09
N LEU A 380 -30.44 9.90 18.27
CA LEU A 380 -31.27 9.95 19.48
C LEU A 380 -30.50 9.55 20.73
N VAL A 381 -29.62 8.54 20.62
CA VAL A 381 -28.97 7.89 21.78
C VAL A 381 -27.55 8.37 22.05
N VAL A 382 -26.87 8.95 21.06
CA VAL A 382 -25.50 9.42 21.21
C VAL A 382 -25.41 10.67 22.11
N ARG A 383 -24.41 10.70 22.99
CA ARG A 383 -23.92 11.93 23.64
C ARG A 383 -22.55 12.25 23.05
N PRO A 384 -22.47 13.18 22.07
CA PRO A 384 -21.21 13.51 21.41
C PRO A 384 -20.19 14.07 22.40
N GLN A 385 -18.92 13.76 22.15
CA GLN A 385 -17.79 14.37 22.84
C GLN A 385 -16.77 14.80 21.79
N PRO A 386 -16.51 16.11 21.64
CA PRO A 386 -15.42 16.59 20.80
C PRO A 386 -14.11 15.94 21.25
N TYR A 387 -13.34 15.44 20.27
CA TYR A 387 -12.04 14.80 20.45
C TYR A 387 -12.03 13.53 21.33
N GLY A 388 -13.21 12.98 21.63
CA GLY A 388 -13.37 11.86 22.56
C GLY A 388 -14.33 10.80 22.04
N ARG A 389 -14.46 9.72 22.82
CA ARG A 389 -15.47 8.68 22.56
C ARG A 389 -16.85 9.17 23.00
N HIS A 390 -17.87 8.71 22.28
CA HIS A 390 -19.26 8.99 22.64
C HIS A 390 -19.65 8.37 23.98
N ASN A 391 -20.50 9.09 24.71
CA ASN A 391 -21.32 8.53 25.77
C ASN A 391 -22.69 8.15 25.20
N VAL A 392 -23.49 7.42 25.99
CA VAL A 392 -24.81 6.94 25.59
C VAL A 392 -25.88 7.51 26.52
N LYS A 393 -27.04 7.90 25.97
CA LYS A 393 -28.26 8.18 26.72
C LYS A 393 -28.93 6.84 27.04
N ASN A 394 -28.64 6.25 28.20
CA ASN A 394 -29.03 4.88 28.52
C ASN A 394 -30.55 4.65 28.41
N ASP A 395 -31.39 5.53 28.95
CA ASP A 395 -32.86 5.37 28.89
C ASP A 395 -33.38 5.33 27.44
N ALA A 396 -32.84 6.19 26.57
CA ALA A 396 -33.19 6.19 25.15
C ALA A 396 -32.61 4.98 24.40
N ALA A 397 -31.43 4.50 24.81
CA ALA A 397 -30.82 3.30 24.26
C ALA A 397 -31.60 2.04 24.64
N ASP A 398 -32.14 1.95 25.85
CA ASP A 398 -32.97 0.82 26.28
C ASP A 398 -34.25 0.74 25.44
N ALA A 399 -34.93 1.87 25.25
CA ALA A 399 -36.11 1.95 24.37
C ALA A 399 -35.78 1.61 22.91
N LEU A 400 -34.60 2.04 22.42
CA LEU A 400 -34.14 1.71 21.07
C LEU A 400 -33.84 0.22 20.94
N VAL A 401 -33.12 -0.40 21.89
CA VAL A 401 -32.79 -1.83 21.85
C VAL A 401 -34.06 -2.69 21.81
N ALA A 402 -35.10 -2.36 22.59
CA ALA A 402 -36.38 -3.06 22.54
C ALA A 402 -37.00 -3.03 21.12
N ARG A 403 -37.02 -1.86 20.48
CA ARG A 403 -37.49 -1.70 19.09
C ARG A 403 -36.62 -2.46 18.08
N LEU A 404 -35.31 -2.52 18.30
CA LEU A 404 -34.40 -3.27 17.44
C LEU A 404 -34.60 -4.78 17.57
N VAL A 405 -34.88 -5.29 18.78
CA VAL A 405 -35.22 -6.70 19.00
C VAL A 405 -36.45 -7.08 18.19
N GLU A 406 -37.54 -6.30 18.28
CA GLU A 406 -38.74 -6.52 17.48
C GLU A 406 -38.44 -6.52 15.97
N ARG A 407 -37.65 -5.54 15.50
CA ARG A 407 -37.23 -5.43 14.10
C ARG A 407 -36.41 -6.65 13.65
N ILE A 408 -35.48 -7.12 14.46
CA ILE A 408 -34.63 -8.27 14.13
C ILE A 408 -35.47 -9.55 14.08
N THR A 409 -36.35 -9.77 15.07
CA THR A 409 -37.23 -10.93 15.09
C THR A 409 -38.16 -10.98 13.87
N LEU A 410 -38.64 -9.82 13.38
CA LEU A 410 -39.47 -9.75 12.16
C LEU A 410 -38.68 -9.97 10.86
N LEU A 411 -37.38 -9.67 10.84
CA LEU A 411 -36.52 -9.83 9.67
C LEU A 411 -35.88 -11.23 9.58
N GLU A 412 -35.85 -11.97 10.68
CA GLU A 412 -35.33 -13.36 10.74
C GLU A 412 -36.45 -14.43 10.65
N GLN A 413 -37.72 -14.01 10.57
CA GLN A 413 -38.86 -14.84 10.12
C GLN A 413 -39.00 -14.76 8.60
#